data_AF-A0A399NVL3-F1
#
_entry.id   AF-A0A399NVL3-F1
#
_cell.length_a   1.000
_cell.length_b   1.000
_cell.length_c   1.000
_cell.angle_alpha   90.00
_cell.angle_beta   90.00
_cell.angle_gamma   90.00
#
_symmetry.space_group_name_H-M   'P 1'
#
loop_
_entity.id
_entity.type
_entity.pdbx_description
1 polymer ?
#
loop_
_entity_poly.entity_id
_entity_poly.type
_entity_poly.pdbx_seq_one_letter_code
_entity_poly.pdbx_strand_id
1 'polypeptide(L)'
;MTDEWQVAEGNGWIPLKGFGLINPRRDGFDGGRQYFTGKLENDEYATAMGPGISGGPDTWEYEYDQPFYMANIRGEHCIEVEISPLGGGRYAVKYRPGSWLNGGAGGW
;
A
#
# COMPACT_ATOMS: atom_id res chain seq x y z
N MET A 1 12.91 -1.46 -17.57
CA MET A 1 11.57 -0.96 -17.21
C MET A 1 11.82 0.21 -16.29
N THR A 2 11.19 1.35 -16.52
CA THR A 2 11.47 2.58 -15.76
C THR A 2 10.98 2.41 -14.33
N ASP A 3 11.88 2.57 -13.35
CA ASP A 3 11.61 2.62 -11.90
C ASP A 3 10.89 3.92 -11.49
N GLU A 4 10.08 4.46 -12.40
CA GLU A 4 9.39 5.73 -12.27
C GLU A 4 8.13 5.55 -11.42
N TRP A 5 7.90 6.52 -10.54
CA TRP A 5 6.67 6.61 -9.78
C TRP A 5 5.49 6.90 -10.70
N GLN A 6 4.50 6.02 -10.64
CA GLN A 6 3.17 6.22 -11.19
C GLN A 6 2.26 6.81 -10.10
N VAL A 7 1.25 7.59 -10.50
CA VAL A 7 0.30 8.21 -9.55
C VAL A 7 -1.11 7.81 -9.92
N ALA A 8 -1.87 7.35 -8.93
CA ALA A 8 -3.31 7.14 -9.01
C ALA A 8 -3.99 7.99 -7.94
N GLU A 9 -5.11 8.64 -8.29
CA GLU A 9 -5.88 9.44 -7.33
C GLU A 9 -7.32 8.95 -7.27
N GLY A 10 -7.94 9.03 -6.10
CA GLY A 10 -9.35 8.69 -5.97
C GLY A 10 -9.84 8.66 -4.53
N ASN A 11 -11.01 8.07 -4.35
CA ASN A 11 -11.68 7.84 -3.07
C ASN A 11 -12.14 6.38 -3.00
N GLY A 12 -12.04 5.76 -1.83
CA GLY A 12 -12.34 4.34 -1.70
C GLY A 12 -11.30 3.48 -2.44
N TRP A 13 -11.76 2.53 -3.26
CA TRP A 13 -10.89 1.67 -4.05
C TRP A 13 -10.26 2.41 -5.24
N ILE A 14 -8.94 2.60 -5.19
CA ILE A 14 -8.11 3.25 -6.19
C ILE A 14 -7.35 2.17 -6.97
N PRO A 15 -7.42 2.15 -8.31
CA PRO A 15 -6.70 1.17 -9.12
C PRO A 15 -5.21 1.48 -9.23
N LEU A 16 -4.38 0.46 -8.99
CA LEU A 16 -2.94 0.45 -9.20
C LEU A 16 -2.63 -0.44 -10.41
N LYS A 17 -2.28 0.18 -11.55
CA LYS A 17 -2.16 -0.51 -12.83
C LYS A 17 -1.09 -1.61 -12.77
N GLY A 18 -1.49 -2.84 -13.10
CA GLY A 18 -0.60 -4.01 -13.07
C GLY A 18 -0.36 -4.60 -11.67
N PHE A 19 -1.12 -4.15 -10.67
CA PHE A 19 -1.09 -4.72 -9.32
C PHE A 19 -2.48 -5.09 -8.82
N GLY A 20 -3.44 -4.16 -8.85
CA GLY A 20 -4.80 -4.37 -8.35
C GLY A 20 -5.44 -3.09 -7.81
N LEU A 21 -5.92 -3.12 -6.56
CA LEU A 21 -6.66 -2.02 -5.93
C LEU A 21 -6.10 -1.71 -4.54
N ILE A 22 -6.21 -0.45 -4.11
CA ILE A 22 -5.92 -0.01 -2.75
C ILE A 22 -7.07 0.85 -2.22
N ASN A 23 -7.41 0.70 -0.96
CA ASN A 23 -8.47 1.47 -0.29
C ASN A 23 -7.96 2.16 0.96
N PRO A 24 -7.33 3.34 0.82
CA PRO A 24 -6.95 4.18 1.94
C PRO A 24 -8.19 4.82 2.58
N ARG A 25 -8.17 4.88 3.92
CA ARG A 25 -9.21 5.50 4.73
C ARG A 25 -8.61 6.07 6.00
N ARG A 26 -9.32 7.04 6.59
CA ARG A 26 -9.01 7.61 7.89
C ARG A 26 -10.13 7.30 8.85
N ASP A 27 -9.79 6.86 10.06
CA ASP A 27 -10.78 6.71 11.13
C ASP A 27 -10.88 8.03 11.93
N GLY A 28 -12.08 8.62 12.02
CA GLY A 28 -12.35 9.85 12.78
C GLY A 28 -11.93 11.18 12.13
N PHE A 29 -12.45 12.29 12.69
CA PHE A 29 -12.07 13.67 12.36
C PHE A 29 -10.95 14.15 13.33
N ASP A 30 -9.90 14.78 12.78
CA ASP A 30 -8.71 15.33 13.47
C ASP A 30 -7.92 14.37 14.39
N GLY A 31 -6.68 14.06 14.01
CA GLY A 31 -5.81 13.11 14.74
C GLY A 31 -6.08 11.61 14.47
N GLY A 32 -7.06 11.31 13.61
CA GLY A 32 -7.43 9.95 13.23
C GLY A 32 -6.32 9.09 12.61
N ARG A 33 -6.26 7.81 13.00
CA ARG A 33 -5.35 6.81 12.41
C ARG A 33 -5.71 6.54 10.96
N GLN A 34 -4.71 6.25 10.15
CA GLN A 34 -4.90 5.98 8.74
C GLN A 34 -4.78 4.48 8.49
N TYR A 35 -5.72 3.93 7.73
CA TYR A 35 -5.75 2.53 7.39
C TYR A 35 -5.85 2.33 5.89
N PHE A 36 -5.32 1.23 5.39
CA PHE A 36 -5.61 0.80 4.03
C PHE A 36 -5.86 -0.70 3.95
N THR A 37 -6.52 -1.07 2.87
CA THR A 37 -6.69 -2.46 2.43
C THR A 37 -6.22 -2.55 1.00
N GLY A 38 -5.45 -3.59 0.67
CA GLY A 38 -4.93 -3.83 -0.66
C GLY A 38 -5.48 -5.12 -1.25
N LYS A 39 -5.78 -5.12 -2.54
CA LYS A 39 -6.16 -6.31 -3.30
C LYS A 39 -5.34 -6.41 -4.57
N LEU A 40 -5.09 -7.64 -4.98
CA LEU A 40 -4.52 -7.97 -6.27
C LEU A 40 -5.61 -7.97 -7.35
N GLU A 41 -5.22 -8.01 -8.63
CA GLU A 41 -6.16 -8.10 -9.76
C GLU A 41 -7.07 -9.34 -9.72
N ASN A 42 -6.64 -10.41 -9.03
CA ASN A 42 -7.41 -11.63 -8.82
C ASN A 42 -8.33 -11.59 -7.58
N ASP A 43 -8.57 -10.40 -7.00
CA ASP A 43 -9.38 -10.17 -5.79
C ASP A 43 -8.82 -10.74 -4.48
N GLU A 44 -7.64 -11.38 -4.49
CA GLU A 44 -6.94 -11.79 -3.26
C GLU A 44 -6.39 -10.57 -2.52
N TYR A 45 -6.30 -10.66 -1.18
CA TYR A 45 -5.70 -9.59 -0.39
C TYR A 45 -4.18 -9.56 -0.58
N ALA A 46 -3.64 -8.36 -0.76
CA ALA A 46 -2.22 -8.12 -0.75
C ALA A 46 -1.67 -8.26 0.68
N THR A 47 -0.36 -8.41 0.84
CA THR A 47 0.34 -8.21 2.11
C THR A 47 1.04 -6.86 2.08
N ALA A 48 1.36 -6.30 3.25
CA ALA A 48 2.11 -5.06 3.36
C ALA A 48 3.21 -5.13 4.41
N MET A 49 4.32 -4.43 4.16
CA MET A 49 5.41 -4.26 5.12
C MET A 49 6.15 -2.95 4.88
N GLY A 50 6.82 -2.45 5.91
CA GLY A 50 7.65 -1.25 5.80
C GLY A 50 7.55 -0.37 7.03
N PRO A 51 8.24 0.78 7.02
CA PRO A 51 8.10 1.80 8.05
C PRO A 51 6.63 2.25 8.20
N GLY A 52 6.17 2.42 9.44
CA GLY A 52 4.80 2.88 9.73
C GLY A 52 3.70 1.83 9.50
N ILE A 53 4.02 0.67 8.92
CA ILE A 53 3.05 -0.41 8.70
C ILE A 53 2.86 -1.25 9.95
N SER A 54 1.64 -1.31 10.44
CA SER A 54 1.23 -2.21 11.52
C SER A 54 -0.20 -2.71 11.31
N GLY A 55 -0.63 -3.77 11.99
CA GLY A 55 -1.99 -4.30 11.85
C GLY A 55 -2.07 -5.74 11.32
N GLY A 56 -3.27 -6.13 10.89
CA GLY A 56 -3.70 -7.51 10.66
C GLY A 56 -3.54 -8.00 9.21
N PRO A 57 -4.13 -9.17 8.88
CA PRO A 57 -3.83 -9.89 7.63
C PRO A 57 -4.28 -9.17 6.35
N ASP A 58 -5.32 -8.32 6.43
CA ASP A 58 -5.93 -7.67 5.26
C ASP A 58 -6.05 -6.14 5.39
N THR A 59 -5.78 -5.58 6.57
CA THR A 59 -5.86 -4.14 6.83
C THR A 59 -4.70 -3.70 7.69
N TRP A 60 -4.03 -2.65 7.24
CA TRP A 60 -2.87 -2.09 7.91
C TRP A 60 -3.07 -0.62 8.24
N GLU A 61 -2.56 -0.22 9.39
CA GLU A 61 -2.26 1.16 9.71
C GLU A 61 -1.03 1.61 8.91
N TYR A 62 -1.00 2.89 8.51
CA TYR A 62 0.12 3.50 7.78
C TYR A 62 0.28 4.97 8.18
N GLU A 63 1.42 5.57 7.82
CA GLU A 63 1.64 7.02 7.92
C GLU A 63 1.60 7.65 6.53
N TYR A 64 1.00 8.83 6.40
CA TYR A 64 1.02 9.58 5.15
C TYR A 64 2.44 9.92 4.72
N ASP A 65 2.66 9.92 3.40
CA ASP A 65 3.92 10.31 2.76
C ASP A 65 5.13 9.46 3.21
N GLN A 66 4.87 8.29 3.80
CA GLN A 66 5.88 7.31 4.16
C GLN A 66 5.81 6.11 3.22
N PRO A 67 6.88 5.80 2.46
CA PRO A 67 6.90 4.65 1.57
C PRO A 67 6.85 3.32 2.33
N PHE A 68 6.09 2.38 1.79
CA PHE A 68 6.02 0.99 2.23
C PHE A 68 5.88 0.05 1.03
N TYR A 69 5.91 -1.26 1.25
CA TYR A 69 5.79 -2.27 0.21
C TYR A 69 4.46 -2.98 0.30
N MET A 70 3.87 -3.30 -0.85
CA MET A 70 2.76 -4.23 -0.98
C MET A 70 3.13 -5.37 -1.92
N ALA A 71 2.71 -6.60 -1.61
CA ALA A 71 2.91 -7.73 -2.50
C ALA A 71 1.79 -8.77 -2.46
N ASN A 72 1.85 -9.76 -3.36
CA ASN A 72 1.11 -11.00 -3.16
C ASN A 72 1.67 -11.79 -1.96
N ILE A 73 0.96 -12.84 -1.51
CA ILE A 73 1.37 -13.65 -0.35
C ILE A 73 2.75 -14.31 -0.50
N ARG A 74 3.27 -14.43 -1.74
CA ARG A 74 4.58 -15.01 -2.04
C ARG A 74 5.70 -13.98 -2.15
N GLY A 75 5.39 -12.68 -2.16
CA GLY A 75 6.35 -11.60 -2.39
C GLY A 75 6.83 -11.45 -3.84
N GLU A 76 6.22 -12.17 -4.79
CA GLU A 76 6.66 -12.22 -6.20
C GLU A 76 6.23 -10.99 -6.99
N HIS A 77 5.06 -10.42 -6.65
CA HIS A 77 4.52 -9.23 -7.29
C HIS A 77 4.55 -8.09 -6.28
N CYS A 78 5.67 -7.36 -6.24
CA CYS A 78 5.91 -6.32 -5.24
C CYS A 78 5.89 -4.92 -5.86
N ILE A 79 5.21 -4.00 -5.18
CA ILE A 79 5.27 -2.57 -5.45
C ILE A 79 5.68 -1.81 -4.20
N GLU A 80 6.43 -0.74 -4.39
CA GLU A 80 6.60 0.30 -3.36
C GLU A 80 5.46 1.31 -3.52
N VAL A 81 4.89 1.76 -2.41
CA VAL A 81 3.69 2.57 -2.33
C VAL A 81 3.88 3.72 -1.35
N GLU A 82 3.42 4.91 -1.72
CA GLU A 82 3.30 6.08 -0.84
C GLU A 82 1.87 6.63 -0.96
N ILE A 83 1.22 6.91 0.16
CA ILE A 83 -0.15 7.44 0.19
C ILE A 83 -0.14 8.85 0.77
N SER A 84 -0.72 9.81 0.05
CA SER A 84 -0.90 11.20 0.50
C SER A 84 -2.39 11.54 0.58
N PRO A 85 -2.83 12.34 1.56
CA PRO A 85 -4.21 12.81 1.62
C PRO A 85 -4.42 13.95 0.60
N LEU A 86 -5.58 13.96 -0.03
CA LEU A 86 -6.05 15.06 -0.88
C LEU A 86 -7.30 15.70 -0.26
N GLY A 87 -7.65 16.90 -0.74
CA GLY A 87 -8.88 17.58 -0.34
C GLY A 87 -10.14 16.74 -0.63
N GLY A 88 -11.14 16.84 0.24
CA GLY A 88 -12.44 16.18 0.04
C GLY A 88 -12.44 14.67 0.31
N GLY A 89 -11.55 14.16 1.16
CA GLY A 89 -11.49 12.73 1.50
C GLY A 89 -10.93 11.84 0.39
N ARG A 90 -10.22 12.45 -0.56
CA ARG A 90 -9.50 11.76 -1.64
C ARG A 90 -8.07 11.45 -1.20
N TYR A 91 -7.40 10.59 -1.96
CA TYR A 91 -6.01 10.23 -1.75
C TYR A 91 -5.25 10.23 -3.07
N ALA A 92 -3.97 10.58 -3.02
CA ALA A 92 -3.00 10.28 -4.06
C ALA A 92 -2.20 9.07 -3.62
N VAL A 93 -2.02 8.10 -4.50
CA VAL A 93 -1.22 6.91 -4.28
C VAL A 93 -0.12 6.90 -5.33
N LYS A 94 1.12 7.08 -4.89
CA LYS A 94 2.28 6.87 -5.75
C LYS A 94 2.70 5.42 -5.63
N TYR A 95 3.03 4.79 -6.75
CA TYR A 95 3.52 3.42 -6.75
C TYR A 95 4.53 3.18 -7.85
N ARG A 96 5.45 2.24 -7.62
CA ARG A 96 6.43 1.77 -8.60
C ARG A 96 6.79 0.31 -8.33
N PRO A 97 7.42 -0.40 -9.28
CA PRO A 97 7.97 -1.72 -9.01
C PRO A 97 8.88 -1.71 -7.77
N GLY A 98 8.69 -2.67 -6.88
CA GLY A 98 9.45 -2.81 -5.65
C GLY A 98 10.13 -4.16 -5.56
N SER A 99 10.98 -4.33 -4.54
CA SER A 99 11.58 -5.63 -4.20
C SER A 99 11.08 -6.05 -2.83
N TRP A 100 10.34 -7.16 -2.76
CA TRP A 100 9.93 -7.70 -1.48
C TRP A 100 11.15 -8.33 -0.81
N LEU A 101 11.65 -7.68 0.23
CA LEU A 101 12.66 -8.25 1.11
C LEU A 101 12.04 -9.41 1.89
N ASN A 102 11.92 -10.58 1.24
CA ASN A 102 11.68 -11.82 1.95
C ASN A 102 12.82 -11.98 2.95
N GLY A 103 12.51 -11.96 4.25
CA GLY A 103 13.44 -12.26 5.32
C GLY A 103 13.96 -13.69 5.23
N GLY A 104 14.86 -13.95 4.29
CA GLY A 104 15.74 -15.11 4.28
C GLY A 104 17.01 -14.78 5.06
N ALA A 105 16.90 -14.61 6.38
CA ALA A 105 18.05 -14.57 7.29
C ALA A 105 17.67 -15.10 8.68
N GLY A 106 17.03 -16.28 8.71
CA GLY A 106 16.97 -17.14 9.89
C GLY A 106 18.20 -18.04 9.96
N GLY A 107 19.37 -17.43 10.09
CA GLY A 107 20.63 -18.09 10.42
C GLY A 107 21.30 -17.28 11.51
N TRP A 108 20.93 -17.59 12.76
CA TRP A 108 21.69 -17.33 13.98
C TRP A 108 21.44 -18.49 14.94
#